data_AF-A0A4Q5NXF9-F1
#
_entry.id   AF-A0A4Q5NXF9-F1
#
_cell.length_a   1.000
_cell.length_b   1.000
_cell.length_c   1.000
_cell.angle_alpha   90.00
_cell.angle_beta   90.00
_cell.angle_gamma   90.00
#
_symmetry.space_group_name_H-M   'P 1'
#
loop_
_entity.id
_entity.type
_entity.pdbx_description
1 polymer ?
#
loop_
_entity_poly.entity_id
_entity_poly.type
_entity_poly.pdbx_seq_one_letter_code
_entity_poly.pdbx_strand_id
1 'polypeptide(L)'
;MNRRDFLGSAAVGAAAFAASETLLSAAVAEAAPLSATKMPPIPRTEKRGDMPYRALGKTGEMVSLIGLGGFHIGKQSEENASIRIMHAAIDAGINFMDNCWDYHDGLSEIRMGKALAGGRRDKVFLMTKIDGRPKSVASRQIDESLARLKTDHVDLLQFHEILRYEDPDRIFAPDGAIHAALEAQKAGKVRYIGFTGHKNPNIHLEMYNVADAHGFHFDAVQHPVNVMDAHFRSFTRNVIPVSAAHGTATLGMKTFGDHFILDHMKKSGTATATQLLHFGMSQPLSVLITGCDSMAVLNQALNAAKTFRVMTPAEQDALLAKTKVPAAQGKYELFKTSERFDGTAQHPEWLGNKG
;
A
#
# COMPACT_ATOMS: atom_id res chain seq x y z
N MET A 1 -30.36 41.72 41.04
CA MET A 1 -30.58 43.19 41.05
C MET A 1 -29.22 43.83 41.33
N ASN A 2 -28.59 44.73 40.57
CA ASN A 2 -28.87 45.59 39.40
C ASN A 2 -27.48 46.00 38.81
N ARG A 3 -27.28 46.08 37.48
CA ARG A 3 -27.27 47.29 36.60
C ARG A 3 -26.24 48.37 37.01
N ARG A 4 -25.12 48.53 36.30
CA ARG A 4 -24.85 49.30 35.04
C ARG A 4 -24.58 50.80 35.28
N ASP A 5 -23.43 51.27 34.75
CA ASP A 5 -23.14 52.55 34.05
C ASP A 5 -21.69 53.01 34.35
N PHE A 6 -20.70 53.13 33.46
CA PHE A 6 -20.53 53.56 32.05
C PHE A 6 -20.13 55.07 31.91
N LEU A 7 -19.04 55.30 31.14
CA LEU A 7 -18.52 56.56 30.53
C LEU A 7 -17.58 57.46 31.38
N GLY A 8 -16.48 58.01 30.87
CA GLY A 8 -15.90 58.03 29.51
C GLY A 8 -14.68 58.99 29.41
N SER A 9 -14.00 58.91 28.24
CA SER A 9 -13.05 59.88 27.63
C SER A 9 -11.61 59.92 28.19
N ALA A 10 -10.55 59.41 27.54
CA ALA A 10 -9.96 59.61 26.19
C ALA A 10 -9.03 60.84 26.06
N ALA A 11 -7.72 60.59 25.95
CA ALA A 11 -6.68 61.32 25.18
C ALA A 11 -5.37 60.52 25.27
N VAL A 12 -5.08 59.58 24.35
CA VAL A 12 -4.24 59.73 23.13
C VAL A 12 -2.86 60.34 23.38
N GLY A 13 -1.83 59.48 23.32
CA GLY A 13 -0.43 59.81 23.14
C GLY A 13 0.32 58.57 22.69
N ALA A 14 0.58 58.48 21.38
CA ALA A 14 1.17 57.32 20.70
C ALA A 14 2.67 57.16 20.99
N ALA A 15 3.10 55.93 21.28
CA ALA A 15 4.45 55.46 20.99
C ALA A 15 4.39 53.96 20.69
N ALA A 16 4.81 53.60 19.47
CA ALA A 16 4.78 52.26 18.92
C ALA A 16 5.73 51.31 19.67
N PHE A 17 5.25 50.10 19.98
CA PHE A 17 6.11 48.94 20.18
C PHE A 17 5.57 47.77 19.38
N ALA A 18 6.41 47.33 18.43
CA ALA A 18 6.15 46.25 17.51
C ALA A 18 6.24 44.88 18.21
N ALA A 19 5.35 44.00 17.75
CA ALA A 19 5.34 42.54 17.80
C ALA A 19 6.55 41.80 18.42
N SER A 20 6.23 40.85 19.31
CA SER A 20 6.79 39.50 19.17
C SER A 20 5.76 38.45 19.61
N GLU A 21 4.96 38.00 18.65
CA GLU A 21 4.34 36.67 18.69
C GLU A 21 5.47 35.64 18.69
N THR A 22 5.76 35.00 19.82
CA THR A 22 6.75 33.91 19.87
C THR A 22 6.42 32.95 21.00
N LEU A 23 5.18 32.47 21.06
CA LEU A 23 4.81 31.33 21.89
C LEU A 23 3.73 30.53 21.17
N LEU A 24 4.14 29.72 20.18
CA LEU A 24 3.53 28.44 19.78
C LEU A 24 4.28 27.91 18.54
N SER A 25 5.54 27.51 18.74
CA SER A 25 6.19 26.56 17.86
C SER A 25 6.42 25.30 18.69
N ALA A 26 5.40 24.43 18.70
CA ALA A 26 5.64 23.04 19.04
C ALA A 26 6.55 22.49 17.95
N ALA A 27 7.83 22.39 18.26
CA ALA A 27 8.80 21.70 17.43
C ALA A 27 8.27 20.28 17.21
N VAL A 28 7.80 20.01 15.99
CA VAL A 28 7.76 18.64 15.48
C VAL A 28 9.21 18.22 15.48
N ALA A 29 9.61 17.45 16.51
CA ALA A 29 10.92 16.84 16.55
C ALA A 29 11.05 16.05 15.25
N GLU A 30 11.94 16.51 14.38
CA GLU A 30 12.35 15.76 13.21
C GLU A 30 12.90 14.45 13.77
N ALA A 31 12.15 13.37 13.60
CA ALA A 31 12.56 12.06 14.08
C ALA A 31 13.99 11.83 13.60
N ALA A 32 14.90 11.60 14.53
CA ALA A 32 16.29 11.30 14.22
C ALA A 32 16.32 10.25 13.11
N PRO A 33 17.22 10.35 12.10
CA PRO A 33 17.30 9.35 11.05
C PRO A 33 17.53 8.01 11.75
N LEU A 34 16.54 7.12 11.65
CA LEU A 34 16.66 5.76 12.13
C LEU A 34 17.95 5.21 11.52
N SER A 35 18.96 5.03 12.38
CA SER A 35 20.27 4.50 12.04
C SER A 35 20.07 3.33 11.08
N ALA A 36 20.72 3.37 9.92
CA ALA A 36 20.55 2.44 8.81
C ALA A 36 20.36 1.00 9.30
N THR A 37 19.09 0.60 9.47
CA THR A 37 18.75 -0.76 9.88
C THR A 37 19.16 -1.63 8.71
N LYS A 38 20.07 -2.57 8.96
CA LYS A 38 20.58 -3.48 7.93
C LYS A 38 19.40 -4.13 7.23
N MET A 39 19.34 -4.03 5.90
CA MET A 39 18.26 -4.67 5.13
C MET A 39 18.19 -6.17 5.45
N PRO A 40 16.99 -6.72 5.67
CA PRO A 40 16.82 -8.13 5.94
C PRO A 40 17.21 -8.96 4.70
N PRO A 41 17.54 -10.26 4.88
CA PRO A 41 17.82 -11.13 3.75
C PRO A 41 16.59 -11.27 2.85
N ILE A 42 16.81 -11.36 1.54
CA ILE A 42 15.75 -11.65 0.58
C ILE A 42 15.21 -13.06 0.86
N PRO A 43 13.88 -13.27 0.93
CA PRO A 43 13.32 -14.59 1.13
C PRO A 43 13.76 -15.58 0.04
N ARG A 44 13.97 -16.84 0.43
CA ARG A 44 14.33 -17.90 -0.52
C ARG A 44 13.30 -17.96 -1.65
N THR A 45 13.81 -17.94 -2.88
CA THR A 45 12.97 -18.01 -4.08
C THR A 45 12.96 -19.43 -4.62
N GLU A 46 11.77 -20.00 -4.77
CA GLU A 46 11.53 -21.30 -5.42
C GLU A 46 10.98 -21.04 -6.82
N LYS A 47 11.49 -21.72 -7.85
CA LYS A 47 10.99 -21.57 -9.22
C LYS A 47 10.13 -22.78 -9.59
N ARG A 48 8.88 -22.55 -10.04
CA ARG A 48 7.98 -23.58 -10.59
C ARG A 48 7.70 -23.23 -12.04
N GLY A 49 8.23 -24.02 -12.97
CA GLY A 49 8.27 -23.65 -14.39
C GLY A 49 9.06 -22.36 -14.60
N ASP A 50 8.44 -21.35 -15.21
CA ASP A 50 9.04 -20.02 -15.42
C ASP A 50 8.78 -19.03 -14.27
N MET A 51 7.85 -19.34 -13.35
CA MET A 51 7.43 -18.41 -12.30
C MET A 51 8.23 -18.59 -10.99
N PRO A 52 8.86 -17.54 -10.45
CA PRO A 52 9.43 -17.54 -9.11
C PRO A 52 8.36 -17.32 -8.03
N TYR A 53 8.51 -17.98 -6.88
CA TYR A 53 7.65 -17.92 -5.71
C TYR A 53 8.46 -17.67 -4.44
N ARG A 54 7.86 -17.00 -3.46
CA ARG A 54 8.44 -16.78 -2.13
C ARG A 54 7.40 -17.05 -1.05
N ALA A 55 7.89 -17.36 0.15
CA ALA A 55 7.03 -17.46 1.33
C ALA A 55 6.40 -16.10 1.66
N LEU A 56 5.13 -16.09 2.05
CA LEU A 56 4.43 -14.92 2.58
C LEU A 56 4.76 -14.78 4.07
N GLY A 57 5.79 -14.01 4.41
CA GLY A 57 6.21 -13.82 5.80
C GLY A 57 6.42 -15.16 6.52
N LYS A 58 5.75 -15.32 7.67
CA LYS A 58 5.78 -16.55 8.49
C LYS A 58 4.55 -17.45 8.28
N THR A 59 3.67 -17.16 7.32
CA THR A 59 2.40 -17.88 7.18
C THR A 59 2.53 -19.29 6.59
N GLY A 60 3.66 -19.58 5.94
CA GLY A 60 3.90 -20.84 5.21
C GLY A 60 3.33 -20.84 3.78
N GLU A 61 2.58 -19.83 3.38
CA GLU A 61 2.01 -19.71 2.05
C GLU A 61 3.09 -19.36 1.01
N MET A 62 3.01 -19.96 -0.18
CA MET A 62 3.92 -19.67 -1.28
C MET A 62 3.20 -18.84 -2.34
N VAL A 63 3.63 -17.59 -2.50
CA VAL A 63 3.04 -16.62 -3.43
C VAL A 63 3.98 -16.35 -4.60
N SER A 64 3.41 -16.18 -5.80
CA SER A 64 4.15 -15.80 -6.99
C SER A 64 4.81 -14.44 -6.77
N LEU A 65 6.07 -14.30 -7.17
CA LEU A 65 6.84 -13.08 -6.93
C LEU A 65 6.29 -11.87 -7.69
N ILE A 66 5.57 -12.11 -8.79
CA ILE A 66 4.69 -11.12 -9.41
C ILE A 66 3.25 -11.44 -9.01
N GLY A 67 2.54 -10.44 -8.49
CA GLY A 67 1.11 -10.48 -8.23
C GLY A 67 0.33 -9.62 -9.23
N LEU A 68 -0.95 -9.92 -9.43
CA LEU A 68 -1.82 -9.15 -10.32
C LEU A 68 -2.58 -8.09 -9.53
N GLY A 69 -2.37 -6.81 -9.85
CA GLY A 69 -3.00 -5.67 -9.17
C GLY A 69 -4.42 -5.37 -9.67
N GLY A 70 -5.41 -5.42 -8.77
CA GLY A 70 -6.83 -5.34 -9.09
C GLY A 70 -7.30 -3.99 -9.64
N PHE A 71 -6.66 -2.87 -9.30
CA PHE A 71 -7.07 -1.56 -9.81
C PHE A 71 -7.11 -1.55 -11.35
N HIS A 72 -6.15 -2.18 -12.02
CA HIS A 72 -6.05 -2.18 -13.48
C HIS A 72 -7.08 -3.08 -14.17
N ILE A 73 -7.66 -4.03 -13.42
CA ILE A 73 -8.68 -4.98 -13.90
C ILE A 73 -10.07 -4.32 -13.99
N GLY A 74 -10.27 -3.18 -13.32
CA GLY A 74 -11.47 -2.37 -13.48
C GLY A 74 -11.46 -1.44 -14.69
N LYS A 75 -10.29 -1.22 -15.34
CA LYS A 75 -10.12 -0.18 -16.37
C LYS A 75 -10.65 -0.56 -17.76
N GLN A 76 -10.76 -1.84 -18.07
CA GLN A 76 -11.17 -2.29 -19.42
C GLN A 76 -12.63 -1.88 -19.68
N SER A 77 -12.94 -1.45 -20.90
CA SER A 77 -14.33 -1.22 -21.31
C SER A 77 -15.14 -2.52 -21.26
N GLU A 78 -14.56 -3.60 -21.78
CA GLU A 78 -15.18 -4.93 -21.82
C GLU A 78 -14.74 -5.80 -20.66
N GLU A 79 -15.70 -6.34 -19.90
CA GLU A 79 -15.46 -7.29 -18.81
C GLU A 79 -14.60 -8.49 -19.26
N ASN A 80 -14.90 -9.06 -20.43
CA ASN A 80 -14.18 -10.21 -20.96
C ASN A 80 -12.69 -9.95 -21.21
N ALA A 81 -12.28 -8.70 -21.46
CA ALA A 81 -10.86 -8.37 -21.57
C ALA A 81 -10.14 -8.53 -20.23
N SER A 82 -10.78 -8.10 -19.15
CA SER A 82 -10.29 -8.25 -17.77
C SER A 82 -10.19 -9.72 -17.37
N ILE A 83 -11.22 -10.51 -17.68
CA ILE A 83 -11.24 -11.96 -17.43
C ILE A 83 -10.12 -12.67 -18.17
N ARG A 84 -9.89 -12.36 -19.44
CA ARG A 84 -8.79 -12.94 -20.22
C ARG A 84 -7.41 -12.65 -19.63
N ILE A 85 -7.17 -11.43 -19.13
CA ILE A 85 -5.91 -11.07 -18.45
C ILE A 85 -5.74 -11.94 -17.20
N MET A 86 -6.76 -12.05 -16.36
CA MET A 86 -6.70 -12.87 -15.14
C MET A 86 -6.48 -14.35 -15.43
N HIS A 87 -7.19 -14.91 -16.42
CA HIS A 87 -7.00 -16.31 -16.82
C HIS A 87 -5.58 -16.56 -17.33
N ALA A 88 -5.07 -15.72 -18.21
CA ALA A 88 -3.71 -15.84 -18.72
C ALA A 88 -2.66 -15.69 -17.60
N ALA A 89 -2.89 -14.82 -16.62
CA ALA A 89 -2.01 -14.67 -15.46
C ALA A 89 -1.98 -15.97 -14.62
N ILE A 90 -3.14 -16.54 -14.31
CA ILE A 90 -3.27 -17.80 -13.55
C ILE A 90 -2.62 -18.96 -14.32
N ASP A 91 -2.91 -19.08 -15.61
CA ASP A 91 -2.37 -20.15 -16.45
C ASP A 91 -0.83 -20.05 -16.58
N ALA A 92 -0.26 -18.85 -16.46
CA ALA A 92 1.19 -18.62 -16.41
C ALA A 92 1.81 -18.78 -15.01
N GLY A 93 1.02 -19.13 -13.99
CA GLY A 93 1.48 -19.38 -12.63
C GLY A 93 1.45 -18.17 -11.68
N ILE A 94 0.84 -17.04 -12.05
CA ILE A 94 0.57 -15.98 -11.07
C ILE A 94 -0.55 -16.48 -10.15
N ASN A 95 -0.27 -16.58 -8.85
CA ASN A 95 -1.25 -16.99 -7.85
C ASN A 95 -1.67 -15.86 -6.90
N PHE A 96 -0.98 -14.73 -6.86
CA PHE A 96 -1.35 -13.63 -5.96
C PHE A 96 -2.28 -12.62 -6.65
N MET A 97 -3.51 -12.50 -6.16
CA MET A 97 -4.56 -11.63 -6.71
C MET A 97 -4.93 -10.52 -5.71
N ASP A 98 -4.55 -9.28 -6.03
CA ASP A 98 -4.82 -8.09 -5.21
C ASP A 98 -6.13 -7.42 -5.64
N ASN A 99 -6.96 -7.02 -4.68
CA ASN A 99 -8.17 -6.24 -4.91
C ASN A 99 -8.38 -5.16 -3.84
N CYS A 100 -9.43 -4.36 -3.96
CA CYS A 100 -9.90 -3.41 -2.96
C CYS A 100 -11.40 -3.20 -3.10
N TRP A 101 -12.09 -2.99 -1.98
CA TRP A 101 -13.51 -2.68 -1.94
C TRP A 101 -13.89 -1.44 -2.79
N ASP A 102 -13.04 -0.41 -2.84
CA ASP A 102 -13.33 0.85 -3.55
C ASP A 102 -12.92 0.85 -5.04
N TYR A 103 -12.18 -0.16 -5.52
CA TYR A 103 -11.62 -0.13 -6.88
C TYR A 103 -12.71 -0.14 -7.95
N HIS A 104 -12.85 1.01 -8.60
CA HIS A 104 -13.86 1.26 -9.64
C HIS A 104 -15.27 0.98 -9.13
N ASP A 105 -15.61 1.52 -7.95
CA ASP A 105 -16.91 1.34 -7.30
C ASP A 105 -17.27 -0.15 -7.13
N GLY A 106 -16.26 -0.97 -6.79
CA GLY A 106 -16.38 -2.41 -6.61
C GLY A 106 -16.36 -3.24 -7.89
N LEU A 107 -16.26 -2.63 -9.07
CA LEU A 107 -16.25 -3.35 -10.34
C LEU A 107 -15.06 -4.32 -10.46
N SER A 108 -13.92 -4.00 -9.87
CA SER A 108 -12.76 -4.90 -9.90
C SER A 108 -13.03 -6.22 -9.19
N GLU A 109 -13.65 -6.19 -8.01
CA GLU A 109 -14.05 -7.39 -7.27
C GLU A 109 -15.08 -8.22 -8.04
N ILE A 110 -16.07 -7.57 -8.66
CA ILE A 110 -17.10 -8.25 -9.48
C ILE A 110 -16.45 -9.01 -10.64
N ARG A 111 -15.52 -8.37 -11.35
CA ARG A 111 -14.80 -8.98 -12.48
C ARG A 111 -13.92 -10.13 -12.01
N MET A 112 -13.20 -9.95 -10.91
CA MET A 112 -12.33 -10.97 -10.34
C MET A 112 -13.12 -12.18 -9.84
N GLY A 113 -14.25 -11.98 -9.17
CA GLY A 113 -15.14 -13.07 -8.74
C GLY A 113 -15.66 -13.90 -9.90
N LYS A 114 -15.99 -13.28 -11.03
CA LYS A 114 -16.34 -14.00 -12.27
C LYS A 114 -15.16 -14.79 -12.85
N ALA A 115 -13.96 -14.20 -12.84
CA ALA A 115 -12.77 -14.86 -13.38
C ALA A 115 -12.30 -16.06 -12.55
N LEU A 116 -12.53 -16.04 -11.23
CA LEU A 116 -12.13 -17.11 -10.31
C LEU A 116 -13.14 -18.27 -10.21
N ALA A 117 -14.31 -18.14 -10.85
CA ALA A 117 -15.28 -19.22 -10.94
C ALA A 117 -14.71 -20.47 -11.65
N GLY A 118 -15.38 -21.61 -11.48
CA GLY A 118 -15.00 -22.87 -12.14
C GLY A 118 -13.67 -23.45 -11.64
N GLY A 119 -13.40 -23.35 -10.33
CA GLY A 119 -12.24 -23.95 -9.67
C GLY A 119 -10.93 -23.16 -9.78
N ARG A 120 -10.96 -21.91 -10.25
CA ARG A 120 -9.77 -21.03 -10.27
C ARG A 120 -9.51 -20.38 -8.90
N ARG A 121 -10.54 -20.21 -8.06
CA ARG A 121 -10.41 -19.72 -6.69
C ARG A 121 -9.39 -20.52 -5.87
N ASP A 122 -9.37 -21.84 -6.02
CA ASP A 122 -8.46 -22.74 -5.27
C ASP A 122 -7.01 -22.68 -5.76
N LYS A 123 -6.75 -22.01 -6.88
CA LYS A 123 -5.41 -21.87 -7.48
C LYS A 123 -4.71 -20.58 -7.06
N VAL A 124 -5.40 -19.69 -6.36
CA VAL A 124 -4.92 -18.33 -6.08
C VAL A 124 -4.96 -18.02 -4.58
N PHE A 125 -4.00 -17.22 -4.16
CA PHE A 125 -4.04 -16.43 -2.94
C PHE A 125 -4.77 -15.12 -3.27
N LEU A 126 -6.02 -15.01 -2.81
CA LEU A 126 -6.91 -13.89 -3.08
C LEU A 126 -6.94 -12.92 -1.89
N MET A 127 -6.74 -11.64 -2.16
CA MET A 127 -6.78 -10.61 -1.13
C MET A 127 -7.66 -9.42 -1.52
N THR A 128 -8.22 -8.75 -0.53
CA THR A 128 -8.91 -7.46 -0.72
C THR A 128 -8.56 -6.48 0.41
N LYS A 129 -9.03 -5.24 0.28
CA LYS A 129 -8.80 -4.17 1.24
C LYS A 129 -10.10 -3.46 1.55
N ILE A 130 -10.15 -2.85 2.73
CA ILE A 130 -11.29 -2.06 3.21
C ILE A 130 -10.84 -0.69 3.70
N ASP A 131 -11.66 0.32 3.46
CA ASP A 131 -11.39 1.72 3.81
C ASP A 131 -12.04 2.12 5.14
N GLY A 132 -13.08 1.39 5.54
CA GLY A 132 -13.86 1.65 6.75
C GLY A 132 -12.97 1.68 8.00
N ARG A 133 -13.01 2.79 8.74
CA ARG A 133 -12.37 2.89 10.07
C ARG A 133 -13.31 2.49 11.20
N PRO A 134 -14.60 2.88 11.21
CA PRO A 134 -15.55 2.33 12.18
C PRO A 134 -15.83 0.87 11.88
N LYS A 135 -15.96 0.04 12.92
CA LYS A 135 -16.28 -1.38 12.85
C LYS A 135 -17.48 -1.66 11.96
N SER A 136 -18.56 -0.90 12.10
CA SER A 136 -19.79 -1.09 11.31
C SER A 136 -19.57 -0.91 9.81
N VAL A 137 -18.76 0.07 9.42
CA VAL A 137 -18.40 0.31 8.02
C VAL A 137 -17.49 -0.81 7.52
N ALA A 138 -16.46 -1.16 8.29
CA ALA A 138 -15.54 -2.25 7.96
C ALA A 138 -16.25 -3.59 7.77
N SER A 139 -17.13 -3.99 8.70
CA SER A 139 -17.92 -5.22 8.59
C SER A 139 -18.77 -5.26 7.32
N ARG A 140 -19.45 -4.16 7.00
CA ARG A 140 -20.24 -4.05 5.77
C ARG A 140 -19.38 -4.18 4.53
N GLN A 141 -18.22 -3.52 4.48
CA GLN A 141 -17.32 -3.59 3.34
C GLN A 141 -16.76 -5.01 3.14
N ILE A 142 -16.40 -5.72 4.21
CA ILE A 142 -15.98 -7.14 4.15
C ILE A 142 -17.08 -7.99 3.50
N ASP A 143 -18.32 -7.87 3.97
CA ASP A 143 -19.44 -8.67 3.44
C ASP A 143 -19.75 -8.34 1.97
N GLU A 144 -19.73 -7.07 1.59
CA GLU A 144 -19.90 -6.63 0.21
C GLU A 144 -18.77 -7.16 -0.70
N SER A 145 -17.52 -7.10 -0.24
CA SER A 145 -16.37 -7.63 -0.98
C SER A 145 -16.49 -9.13 -1.24
N LEU A 146 -16.85 -9.92 -0.23
CA LEU A 146 -17.05 -11.37 -0.38
C LEU A 146 -18.19 -11.69 -1.37
N ALA A 147 -19.29 -10.94 -1.29
CA ALA A 147 -20.41 -11.08 -2.22
C ALA A 147 -19.99 -10.79 -3.68
N ARG A 148 -19.23 -9.71 -3.91
CA ARG A 148 -18.72 -9.35 -5.26
C ARG A 148 -17.69 -10.36 -5.78
N LEU A 149 -16.78 -10.81 -4.92
CA LEU A 149 -15.77 -11.82 -5.23
C LEU A 149 -16.34 -13.23 -5.38
N LYS A 150 -17.62 -13.44 -5.00
CA LYS A 150 -18.31 -14.73 -5.08
C LYS A 150 -17.58 -15.84 -4.34
N THR A 151 -17.07 -15.52 -3.16
CA THR A 151 -16.35 -16.45 -2.30
C THR A 151 -16.77 -16.21 -0.84
N ASP A 152 -16.72 -17.25 -0.03
CA ASP A 152 -16.97 -17.19 1.42
C ASP A 152 -15.79 -16.62 2.21
N HIS A 153 -14.58 -16.62 1.64
CA HIS A 153 -13.38 -16.13 2.31
C HIS A 153 -12.34 -15.52 1.37
N VAL A 154 -11.58 -14.56 1.89
CA VAL A 154 -10.31 -14.09 1.31
C VAL A 154 -9.12 -14.59 2.13
N ASP A 155 -7.99 -14.78 1.45
CA ASP A 155 -6.76 -15.20 2.11
C ASP A 155 -6.15 -14.06 2.92
N LEU A 156 -6.17 -12.83 2.41
CA LEU A 156 -5.68 -11.65 3.14
C LEU A 156 -6.68 -10.49 3.05
N LEU A 157 -6.98 -9.89 4.20
CA LEU A 157 -7.67 -8.61 4.30
C LEU A 157 -6.66 -7.53 4.73
N GLN A 158 -6.62 -6.39 4.06
CA GLN A 158 -5.82 -5.24 4.52
C GLN A 158 -6.67 -4.02 4.84
N PHE A 159 -6.28 -3.29 5.88
CA PHE A 159 -6.75 -1.91 6.08
C PHE A 159 -6.12 -1.02 5.02
N HIS A 160 -6.97 -0.41 4.18
CA HIS A 160 -6.56 0.41 3.06
C HIS A 160 -6.23 1.83 3.49
N GLU A 161 -5.30 2.44 2.76
CA GLU A 161 -4.95 3.85 2.89
C GLU A 161 -4.62 4.31 4.31
N ILE A 162 -3.66 3.64 4.95
CA ILE A 162 -3.00 4.19 6.15
C ILE A 162 -2.09 5.34 5.69
N LEU A 163 -2.69 6.54 5.59
CA LEU A 163 -2.09 7.74 4.99
C LEU A 163 -2.00 8.91 5.96
N ARG A 164 -2.60 8.79 7.14
CA ARG A 164 -2.66 9.80 8.20
C ARG A 164 -2.12 9.23 9.51
N TYR A 165 -1.54 10.08 10.36
CA TYR A 165 -1.00 9.63 11.64
C TYR A 165 -2.10 9.12 12.58
N GLU A 166 -3.35 9.55 12.41
CA GLU A 166 -4.49 9.12 13.23
C GLU A 166 -5.15 7.83 12.70
N ASP A 167 -4.75 7.31 11.53
CA ASP A 167 -5.34 6.08 10.99
C ASP A 167 -5.11 4.85 11.90
N PRO A 168 -3.90 4.61 12.46
CA PRO A 168 -3.68 3.55 13.44
C PRO A 168 -4.64 3.62 14.63
N ASP A 169 -4.74 4.78 15.29
CA ASP A 169 -5.61 4.98 16.46
C ASP A 169 -7.08 4.69 16.12
N ARG A 170 -7.55 5.12 14.94
CA ARG A 170 -8.92 4.85 14.48
C ARG A 170 -9.19 3.37 14.24
N ILE A 171 -8.21 2.62 13.74
CA ILE A 171 -8.35 1.18 13.50
C ILE A 171 -8.45 0.43 14.82
N PHE A 172 -7.67 0.83 15.82
CA PHE A 172 -7.60 0.18 17.13
C PHE A 172 -8.51 0.78 18.21
N ALA A 173 -9.32 1.80 17.86
CA ALA A 173 -10.33 2.36 18.73
C ALA A 173 -11.33 1.29 19.22
N PRO A 174 -12.04 1.50 20.35
CA PRO A 174 -13.00 0.53 20.88
C PRO A 174 -14.11 0.11 19.90
N ASP A 175 -14.47 0.98 18.96
CA ASP A 175 -15.40 0.73 17.85
C ASP A 175 -14.68 0.71 16.48
N GLY A 176 -13.37 0.46 16.49
CA GLY A 176 -12.51 0.49 15.32
C GLY A 176 -12.55 -0.76 14.45
N ALA A 177 -12.03 -0.62 13.23
CA ALA A 177 -12.08 -1.64 12.18
C ALA A 177 -11.34 -2.93 12.54
N ILE A 178 -10.39 -2.92 13.48
CA ILE A 178 -9.70 -4.13 13.93
C ILE A 178 -10.68 -5.18 14.46
N HIS A 179 -11.74 -4.76 15.15
CA HIS A 179 -12.76 -5.66 15.68
C HIS A 179 -13.55 -6.34 14.56
N ALA A 180 -13.82 -5.65 13.45
CA ALA A 180 -14.49 -6.25 12.29
C ALA A 180 -13.59 -7.30 11.61
N ALA A 181 -12.30 -7.01 11.46
CA ALA A 181 -11.34 -7.95 10.87
C ALA A 181 -11.17 -9.21 11.73
N LEU A 182 -11.07 -9.06 13.06
CA LEU A 182 -10.99 -10.18 14.01
C LEU A 182 -12.26 -11.03 14.04
N GLU A 183 -13.44 -10.40 13.98
CA GLU A 183 -14.71 -11.13 13.89
C GLU A 183 -14.84 -11.89 12.56
N ALA A 184 -14.42 -11.28 11.45
CA ALA A 184 -14.38 -11.93 10.15
C ALA A 184 -13.37 -13.11 10.13
N GLN A 185 -12.21 -12.95 10.75
CA GLN A 185 -11.23 -14.03 10.90
C GLN A 185 -11.79 -15.19 11.73
N LYS A 186 -12.42 -14.90 12.87
CA LYS A 186 -13.09 -15.91 13.70
C LYS A 186 -14.23 -16.63 12.95
N ALA A 187 -14.93 -15.93 12.07
CA ALA A 187 -15.98 -16.49 11.24
C ALA A 187 -15.46 -17.26 10.00
N GLY A 188 -14.13 -17.34 9.79
CA GLY A 188 -13.52 -18.02 8.65
C GLY A 188 -13.56 -17.24 7.34
N LYS A 189 -14.02 -15.97 7.37
CA LYS A 189 -14.12 -15.09 6.18
C LYS A 189 -12.77 -14.51 5.75
N VAL A 190 -11.81 -14.45 6.67
CA VAL A 190 -10.48 -13.87 6.46
C VAL A 190 -9.45 -14.79 7.08
N ARG A 191 -8.35 -15.10 6.38
CA ARG A 191 -7.28 -15.94 6.96
C ARG A 191 -6.19 -15.08 7.62
N TYR A 192 -5.70 -14.07 6.91
CA TYR A 192 -4.62 -13.18 7.33
C TYR A 192 -5.07 -11.71 7.35
N ILE A 193 -4.46 -10.91 8.23
CA ILE A 193 -4.77 -9.49 8.39
C ILE A 193 -3.50 -8.66 8.17
N GLY A 194 -3.62 -7.62 7.35
CA GLY A 194 -2.54 -6.69 7.05
C GLY A 194 -2.99 -5.24 6.95
N PHE A 195 -2.11 -4.38 6.46
CA PHE A 195 -2.44 -2.99 6.15
C PHE A 195 -1.61 -2.48 4.98
N THR A 196 -2.08 -1.40 4.36
CA THR A 196 -1.39 -0.78 3.22
C THR A 196 -1.47 0.73 3.26
N GLY A 197 -0.47 1.38 2.69
CA GLY A 197 -0.43 2.83 2.55
C GLY A 197 0.75 3.27 1.70
N HIS A 198 0.77 4.54 1.37
CA HIS A 198 1.73 5.05 0.38
C HIS A 198 2.20 6.48 0.61
N LYS A 199 1.77 7.16 1.68
CA LYS A 199 2.05 8.59 1.86
C LYS A 199 3.43 8.86 2.47
N ASN A 200 3.71 8.22 3.60
CA ASN A 200 4.92 8.42 4.37
C ASN A 200 5.25 7.13 5.15
N PRO A 201 6.51 6.63 5.12
CA PRO A 201 6.89 5.45 5.88
C PRO A 201 6.69 5.62 7.38
N ASN A 202 6.81 6.84 7.92
CA ASN A 202 6.61 7.08 9.36
C ASN A 202 5.19 6.72 9.82
N ILE A 203 4.21 6.76 8.93
CA ILE A 203 2.82 6.38 9.24
C ILE A 203 2.69 4.85 9.32
N HIS A 204 3.48 4.10 8.53
CA HIS A 204 3.57 2.64 8.68
C HIS A 204 4.31 2.25 9.96
N LEU A 205 5.34 3.01 10.32
CA LEU A 205 6.02 2.82 11.61
C LEU A 205 5.07 3.07 12.78
N GLU A 206 4.24 4.12 12.68
CA GLU A 206 3.23 4.38 13.70
C GLU A 206 2.17 3.28 13.77
N MET A 207 1.75 2.72 12.63
CA MET A 207 0.87 1.55 12.61
C MET A 207 1.44 0.37 13.39
N TYR A 208 2.75 0.11 13.28
CA TYR A 208 3.42 -0.92 14.08
C TYR A 208 3.46 -0.55 15.57
N ASN A 209 3.84 0.70 15.91
CA ASN A 209 3.88 1.15 17.30
C ASN A 209 2.53 0.96 18.01
N VAL A 210 1.43 1.36 17.37
CA VAL A 210 0.08 1.21 17.92
C VAL A 210 -0.31 -0.27 17.97
N ALA A 211 -0.01 -1.06 16.94
CA ALA A 211 -0.29 -2.49 16.97
C ALA A 211 0.42 -3.21 18.13
N ASP A 212 1.69 -2.89 18.38
CA ASP A 212 2.46 -3.44 19.50
C ASP A 212 1.86 -3.05 20.84
N ALA A 213 1.42 -1.79 21.00
CA ALA A 213 0.74 -1.33 22.21
C ALA A 213 -0.59 -2.08 22.47
N HIS A 214 -1.24 -2.54 21.40
CA HIS A 214 -2.44 -3.36 21.45
C HIS A 214 -2.15 -4.88 21.44
N GLY A 215 -0.89 -5.31 21.42
CA GLY A 215 -0.48 -6.71 21.35
C GLY A 215 -0.93 -7.42 20.06
N PHE A 216 -1.10 -6.68 18.97
CA PHE A 216 -1.60 -7.18 17.69
C PHE A 216 -0.46 -7.42 16.69
N HIS A 217 -0.51 -8.55 15.98
CA HIS A 217 0.44 -8.88 14.92
C HIS A 217 -0.20 -8.77 13.54
N PHE A 218 0.41 -7.99 12.64
CA PHE A 218 0.05 -7.98 11.22
C PHE A 218 0.81 -9.07 10.45
N ASP A 219 0.07 -9.87 9.68
CA ASP A 219 0.62 -10.91 8.80
C ASP A 219 1.30 -10.33 7.57
N ALA A 220 0.81 -9.19 7.08
CA ALA A 220 1.26 -8.55 5.85
C ALA A 220 1.24 -7.01 5.90
N VAL A 221 2.17 -6.37 5.20
CA VAL A 221 2.18 -4.93 4.92
C VAL A 221 2.46 -4.69 3.44
N GLN A 222 1.69 -3.80 2.82
CA GLN A 222 1.87 -3.41 1.42
C GLN A 222 2.27 -1.94 1.29
N HIS A 223 3.31 -1.67 0.51
CA HIS A 223 3.89 -0.33 0.36
C HIS A 223 4.59 -0.09 -0.99
N PRO A 224 4.86 1.18 -1.37
CA PRO A 224 5.63 1.50 -2.57
C PRO A 224 7.03 0.88 -2.55
N VAL A 225 7.40 0.17 -3.61
CA VAL A 225 8.76 -0.33 -3.85
C VAL A 225 9.14 0.02 -5.28
N ASN A 226 9.97 1.05 -5.44
CA ASN A 226 10.41 1.53 -6.74
C ASN A 226 11.76 2.28 -6.64
N VAL A 227 12.35 2.61 -7.79
CA VAL A 227 13.67 3.27 -7.87
C VAL A 227 13.70 4.72 -7.39
N MET A 228 12.54 5.37 -7.25
CA MET A 228 12.42 6.69 -6.64
C MET A 228 12.24 6.59 -5.11
N ASP A 229 11.58 5.53 -4.63
CA ASP A 229 11.34 5.27 -3.22
C ASP A 229 12.64 5.26 -2.42
N ALA A 230 13.70 4.68 -2.97
CA ALA A 230 15.01 4.61 -2.35
C ALA A 230 15.60 5.99 -1.96
N HIS A 231 15.10 7.09 -2.52
CA HIS A 231 15.64 8.44 -2.30
C HIS A 231 14.66 9.39 -1.61
N PHE A 232 13.36 9.09 -1.59
CA PHE A 232 12.35 10.01 -1.08
C PHE A 232 11.29 9.28 -0.27
N ARG A 233 11.27 9.55 1.05
CA ARG A 233 10.35 8.91 2.02
C ARG A 233 10.33 7.39 1.83
N SER A 234 11.50 6.76 1.96
CA SER A 234 11.70 5.38 1.53
C SER A 234 10.99 4.38 2.43
N PHE A 235 9.99 3.69 1.91
CA PHE A 235 9.38 2.54 2.56
C PHE A 235 10.36 1.36 2.56
N THR A 236 11.13 1.19 1.49
CA THR A 236 12.14 0.12 1.38
C THR A 236 13.16 0.19 2.50
N ARG A 237 13.69 1.40 2.80
CA ARG A 237 14.74 1.57 3.82
C ARG A 237 14.21 1.65 5.26
N ASN A 238 12.99 2.17 5.45
CA ASN A 238 12.48 2.43 6.81
C ASN A 238 11.51 1.35 7.28
N VAL A 239 10.65 0.82 6.42
CA VAL A 239 9.55 -0.08 6.81
C VAL A 239 9.94 -1.55 6.68
N ILE A 240 10.61 -1.96 5.59
CA ILE A 240 10.97 -3.38 5.38
C ILE A 240 11.79 -3.97 6.55
N PRO A 241 12.81 -3.29 7.12
CA PRO A 241 13.53 -3.83 8.28
C PRO A 241 12.64 -4.06 9.50
N VAL A 242 11.69 -3.16 9.75
CA VAL A 242 10.73 -3.27 10.85
C VAL A 242 9.76 -4.43 10.60
N SER A 243 9.19 -4.53 9.39
CA SER A 243 8.32 -5.65 9.01
C SER A 243 9.01 -7.00 9.18
N ALA A 244 10.28 -7.11 8.78
CA ALA A 244 11.05 -8.34 8.96
C ALA A 244 11.28 -8.67 10.43
N ALA A 245 11.56 -7.69 11.29
CA ALA A 245 11.70 -7.90 12.73
C ALA A 245 10.40 -8.42 13.37
N HIS A 246 9.25 -7.95 12.90
CA HIS A 246 7.94 -8.45 13.34
C HIS A 246 7.60 -9.81 12.73
N GLY A 247 8.25 -10.21 11.63
CA GLY A 247 7.88 -11.39 10.85
C GLY A 247 6.70 -11.17 9.91
N THR A 248 6.29 -9.91 9.71
CA THR A 248 5.26 -9.49 8.77
C THR A 248 5.76 -9.64 7.33
N ALA A 249 4.94 -10.21 6.46
CA ALA A 249 5.23 -10.28 5.03
C ALA A 249 5.24 -8.88 4.41
N THR A 250 6.18 -8.61 3.50
CA THR A 250 6.27 -7.35 2.76
C THR A 250 5.80 -7.53 1.32
N LEU A 251 4.88 -6.66 0.90
CA LEU A 251 4.27 -6.67 -0.42
C LEU A 251 4.60 -5.35 -1.13
N GLY A 252 5.34 -5.43 -2.23
CA GLY A 252 5.69 -4.26 -3.03
C GLY A 252 4.57 -3.87 -3.97
N MET A 253 4.33 -2.58 -4.13
CA MET A 253 3.45 -2.03 -5.17
C MET A 253 4.06 -0.78 -5.80
N LYS A 254 3.40 -0.24 -6.84
CA LYS A 254 3.71 1.08 -7.43
C LYS A 254 5.13 1.17 -8.00
N THR A 255 5.64 0.07 -8.57
CA THR A 255 6.95 -0.01 -9.24
C THR A 255 7.17 1.10 -10.26
N PHE A 256 6.12 1.49 -10.98
CA PHE A 256 6.16 2.53 -12.01
C PHE A 256 5.54 3.86 -11.57
N GLY A 257 5.04 3.94 -10.32
CA GLY A 257 4.34 5.13 -9.82
C GLY A 257 3.21 5.54 -10.75
N ASP A 258 2.23 4.65 -10.98
CA ASP A 258 1.33 4.72 -12.14
C ASP A 258 2.16 4.61 -13.43
N HIS A 259 2.11 5.58 -14.34
CA HIS A 259 2.97 5.62 -15.53
C HIS A 259 4.19 6.56 -15.38
N PHE A 260 4.19 7.44 -14.37
CA PHE A 260 5.10 8.60 -14.32
C PHE A 260 6.59 8.24 -14.25
N ILE A 261 6.94 7.22 -13.45
CA ILE A 261 8.34 6.78 -13.33
C ILE A 261 8.76 6.12 -14.64
N LEU A 262 7.95 5.21 -15.17
CA LEU A 262 8.29 4.48 -16.39
C LEU A 262 8.45 5.41 -17.60
N ASP A 263 7.56 6.38 -17.76
CA ASP A 263 7.63 7.37 -18.84
C ASP A 263 8.89 8.23 -18.74
N HIS A 264 9.24 8.66 -17.52
CA HIS A 264 10.49 9.39 -17.30
C HIS A 264 11.71 8.53 -17.66
N MET A 265 11.75 7.26 -17.24
CA MET A 265 12.87 6.36 -17.54
C MET A 265 13.00 6.07 -19.04
N LYS A 266 11.87 5.88 -19.73
CA LYS A 266 11.85 5.69 -21.20
C LYS A 266 12.34 6.94 -21.92
N LYS A 267 11.82 8.12 -21.56
CA LYS A 267 12.20 9.39 -22.18
C LYS A 267 13.67 9.73 -21.99
N SER A 268 14.24 9.38 -20.83
CA SER A 268 15.66 9.60 -20.51
C SER A 268 16.59 8.49 -21.00
N GLY A 269 16.07 7.35 -21.47
CA GLY A 269 16.87 6.18 -21.84
C GLY A 269 17.55 5.50 -20.64
N THR A 270 17.04 5.71 -19.43
CA THR A 270 17.71 5.35 -18.17
C THR A 270 17.53 3.89 -17.78
N ALA A 271 16.30 3.37 -17.93
CA ALA A 271 15.91 2.02 -17.54
C ALA A 271 14.68 1.54 -18.31
N THR A 272 14.60 0.22 -18.52
CA THR A 272 13.43 -0.46 -19.09
C THR A 272 12.45 -0.88 -18.01
N ALA A 273 11.20 -1.18 -18.40
CA ALA A 273 10.21 -1.71 -17.47
C ALA A 273 10.66 -3.01 -16.78
N THR A 274 11.33 -3.91 -17.52
CA THR A 274 11.90 -5.15 -16.96
C THR A 274 12.95 -4.86 -15.90
N GLN A 275 13.86 -3.90 -16.12
CA GLN A 275 14.87 -3.52 -15.14
C GLN A 275 14.24 -2.95 -13.86
N LEU A 276 13.19 -2.14 -13.99
CA LEU A 276 12.45 -1.58 -12.85
C LEU A 276 11.71 -2.68 -12.06
N LEU A 277 11.10 -3.66 -12.74
CA LEU A 277 10.49 -4.82 -12.09
C LEU A 277 11.54 -5.68 -11.38
N HIS A 278 12.67 -5.98 -12.03
CA HIS A 278 13.78 -6.73 -11.43
C HIS A 278 14.35 -6.02 -10.20
N PHE A 279 14.42 -4.68 -10.21
CA PHE A 279 14.82 -3.91 -9.04
C PHE A 279 13.87 -4.15 -7.85
N GLY A 280 12.56 -4.02 -8.07
CA GLY A 280 11.56 -4.27 -7.03
C GLY A 280 11.59 -5.71 -6.54
N MET A 281 11.66 -6.68 -7.46
CA MET A 281 11.75 -8.12 -7.14
C MET A 281 13.04 -8.50 -6.40
N SER A 282 14.10 -7.68 -6.52
CA SER A 282 15.36 -7.85 -5.78
C SER A 282 15.30 -7.30 -4.36
N GLN A 283 14.19 -6.67 -3.95
CA GLN A 283 14.01 -6.27 -2.56
C GLN A 283 13.54 -7.45 -1.69
N PRO A 284 13.74 -7.39 -0.35
CA PRO A 284 13.22 -8.37 0.60
C PRO A 284 11.69 -8.31 0.73
N LEU A 285 11.01 -8.81 -0.31
CA LEU A 285 9.55 -8.89 -0.40
C LEU A 285 9.07 -10.30 -0.76
N SER A 286 7.82 -10.60 -0.40
CA SER A 286 7.14 -11.84 -0.79
C SER A 286 6.56 -11.75 -2.20
N VAL A 287 5.94 -10.62 -2.54
CA VAL A 287 5.31 -10.38 -3.85
C VAL A 287 5.48 -8.92 -4.28
N LEU A 288 5.70 -8.69 -5.57
CA LEU A 288 5.64 -7.39 -6.24
C LEU A 288 4.37 -7.31 -7.09
N ILE A 289 3.38 -6.58 -6.59
CA ILE A 289 2.07 -6.43 -7.19
C ILE A 289 2.16 -5.48 -8.38
N THR A 290 1.81 -5.99 -9.55
CA THR A 290 1.97 -5.32 -10.84
C THR A 290 0.60 -5.10 -11.49
N GLY A 291 0.32 -3.85 -11.84
CA GLY A 291 -0.89 -3.49 -12.60
C GLY A 291 -0.76 -3.93 -14.04
N CYS A 292 -1.70 -4.77 -14.51
CA CYS A 292 -1.77 -5.20 -15.90
C CYS A 292 -3.15 -4.87 -16.46
N ASP A 293 -3.23 -3.87 -17.35
CA ASP A 293 -4.47 -3.45 -18.00
C ASP A 293 -4.63 -3.98 -19.44
N SER A 294 -3.63 -4.72 -19.92
CA SER A 294 -3.60 -5.32 -21.25
C SER A 294 -2.74 -6.59 -21.26
N MET A 295 -2.95 -7.42 -22.29
CA MET A 295 -2.10 -8.60 -22.51
C MET A 295 -0.63 -8.24 -22.75
N ALA A 296 -0.35 -7.09 -23.36
CA ALA A 296 1.01 -6.62 -23.57
C ALA A 296 1.73 -6.33 -22.24
N VAL A 297 1.05 -5.66 -21.31
CA VAL A 297 1.59 -5.38 -19.96
C VAL A 297 1.72 -6.66 -19.15
N LEU A 298 0.75 -7.58 -19.25
CA LEU A 298 0.87 -8.90 -18.63
C LEU A 298 2.10 -9.66 -19.16
N ASN A 299 2.27 -9.74 -20.48
CA ASN A 299 3.42 -10.41 -21.10
C ASN A 299 4.76 -9.78 -20.68
N GLN A 300 4.81 -8.45 -20.50
CA GLN A 300 5.97 -7.76 -19.94
C GLN A 300 6.27 -8.24 -18.50
N ALA A 301 5.25 -8.34 -17.64
CA ALA A 301 5.41 -8.82 -16.27
C ALA A 301 5.83 -10.30 -16.22
N LEU A 302 5.25 -11.15 -17.07
CA LEU A 302 5.62 -12.56 -17.22
C LEU A 302 7.06 -12.72 -17.72
N ASN A 303 7.48 -11.89 -18.69
CA ASN A 303 8.86 -11.87 -19.15
C ASN A 303 9.82 -11.44 -18.03
N ALA A 304 9.45 -10.45 -17.21
CA ALA A 304 10.24 -10.05 -16.05
C ALA A 304 10.38 -11.20 -15.06
N ALA A 305 9.30 -11.91 -14.73
CA ALA A 305 9.32 -13.11 -13.89
C ALA A 305 10.24 -14.21 -14.45
N LYS A 306 10.09 -14.54 -15.74
CA LYS A 306 10.86 -15.58 -16.43
C LYS A 306 12.36 -15.32 -16.42
N THR A 307 12.75 -14.06 -16.64
CA THR A 307 14.14 -13.61 -16.78
C THR A 307 14.76 -13.13 -15.46
N PHE A 308 14.01 -13.21 -14.36
CA PHE A 308 14.45 -12.67 -13.08
C PHE A 308 15.67 -13.41 -12.54
N ARG A 309 16.67 -12.62 -12.17
CA ARG A 309 17.71 -12.96 -11.20
C ARG A 309 17.80 -11.81 -10.21
N VAL A 310 18.18 -12.13 -8.97
CA VAL A 310 18.45 -11.09 -7.97
C VAL A 310 19.56 -10.18 -8.49
N MET A 311 19.29 -8.87 -8.51
CA MET A 311 20.27 -7.87 -8.87
C MET A 311 21.35 -7.77 -7.79
N THR A 312 22.61 -7.78 -8.20
CA THR A 312 23.74 -7.55 -7.30
C THR A 312 23.69 -6.15 -6.69
N PRO A 313 24.33 -5.91 -5.53
CA PRO A 313 24.42 -4.57 -4.95
C PRO A 313 24.92 -3.51 -5.96
N ALA A 314 25.95 -3.82 -6.74
CA ALA A 314 26.49 -2.92 -7.76
C ALA A 314 25.48 -2.59 -8.87
N GLU A 315 24.66 -3.55 -9.31
CA GLU A 315 23.61 -3.30 -10.30
C GLU A 315 22.48 -2.42 -9.74
N GLN A 316 22.10 -2.64 -8.48
CA GLN A 316 21.11 -1.80 -7.80
C GLN A 316 21.64 -0.38 -7.61
N ASP A 317 22.88 -0.23 -7.14
CA ASP A 317 23.52 1.07 -6.93
C ASP A 317 23.67 1.84 -8.25
N ALA A 318 24.05 1.16 -9.35
CA ALA A 318 24.14 1.77 -10.66
C ALA A 318 22.79 2.26 -11.19
N LEU A 319 21.69 1.56 -10.86
CA LEU A 319 20.33 2.00 -11.21
C LEU A 319 19.90 3.19 -10.34
N LEU A 320 20.13 3.12 -9.02
CA LEU A 320 19.77 4.18 -8.07
C LEU A 320 20.59 5.46 -8.28
N ALA A 321 21.84 5.36 -8.71
CA ALA A 321 22.65 6.51 -9.06
C ALA A 321 21.99 7.38 -10.14
N LYS A 322 21.30 6.74 -11.10
CA LYS A 322 20.59 7.42 -12.18
C LYS A 322 19.28 8.07 -11.73
N THR A 323 18.69 7.60 -10.63
CA THR A 323 17.40 8.08 -10.13
C THR A 323 17.51 9.04 -8.96
N LYS A 324 18.70 9.18 -8.35
CA LYS A 324 18.96 10.06 -7.20
C LYS A 324 18.49 11.50 -7.41
N VAL A 325 18.89 12.14 -8.51
CA VAL A 325 18.52 13.53 -8.82
C VAL A 325 17.01 13.67 -9.12
N PRO A 326 16.41 12.90 -10.06
CA PRO A 326 14.99 13.06 -10.36
C PRO A 326 14.06 12.67 -9.19
N ALA A 327 14.51 11.84 -8.26
CA ALA A 327 13.74 11.45 -7.07
C ALA A 327 13.80 12.47 -5.92
N ALA A 328 14.82 13.35 -5.88
CA ALA A 328 15.17 14.13 -4.69
C ALA A 328 14.03 14.94 -4.07
N GLN A 329 13.10 15.43 -4.89
CA GLN A 329 11.95 16.25 -4.46
C GLN A 329 10.61 15.51 -4.57
N GLY A 330 10.61 14.19 -4.80
CA GLY A 330 9.38 13.40 -4.90
C GLY A 330 8.52 13.72 -6.12
N LYS A 331 9.07 14.36 -7.16
CA LYS A 331 8.34 14.79 -8.38
C LYS A 331 7.57 13.66 -9.06
N TYR A 332 8.16 12.47 -9.11
CA TYR A 332 7.58 11.29 -9.75
C TYR A 332 6.88 10.34 -8.76
N GLU A 333 6.85 10.72 -7.48
CA GLU A 333 6.25 9.96 -6.38
C GLU A 333 4.89 10.54 -6.00
N LEU A 334 3.99 10.70 -6.98
CA LEU A 334 2.73 11.40 -6.78
C LEU A 334 1.79 10.76 -5.76
N PHE A 335 1.94 9.46 -5.50
CA PHE A 335 1.27 8.81 -4.36
C PHE A 335 1.72 9.41 -3.01
N LYS A 336 3.00 9.75 -2.87
CA LYS A 336 3.57 10.34 -1.65
C LYS A 336 3.33 11.84 -1.52
N THR A 337 3.16 12.54 -2.65
CA THR A 337 3.19 14.01 -2.71
C THR A 337 1.89 14.68 -3.14
N SER A 338 0.87 13.93 -3.54
CA SER A 338 -0.44 14.47 -3.95
C SER A 338 -1.59 13.69 -3.32
N GLU A 339 -2.79 14.26 -3.32
CA GLU A 339 -4.04 13.61 -2.88
C GLU A 339 -4.79 12.91 -4.04
N ARG A 340 -4.27 12.98 -5.26
CA ARG A 340 -4.89 12.44 -6.48
C ARG A 340 -5.25 10.96 -6.39
N PHE A 341 -4.52 10.21 -5.57
CA PHE A 341 -4.62 8.76 -5.44
C PHE A 341 -5.11 8.31 -4.07
N ASP A 342 -5.70 9.22 -3.30
CA ASP A 342 -6.17 8.96 -1.94
C ASP A 342 -7.70 8.86 -1.97
N GLY A 343 -8.23 7.63 -2.06
CA GLY A 343 -9.67 7.35 -2.06
C GLY A 343 -10.36 7.87 -0.79
N THR A 344 -9.77 7.63 0.38
CA THR A 344 -10.26 8.12 1.67
C THR A 344 -10.17 9.64 1.84
N ALA A 345 -9.39 10.34 1.03
CA ALA A 345 -9.41 11.81 1.01
C ALA A 345 -10.62 12.33 0.22
N GLN A 346 -11.03 11.61 -0.82
CA GLN A 346 -12.21 11.90 -1.64
C GLN A 346 -13.51 11.44 -0.95
N HIS A 347 -13.39 10.45 -0.06
CA HIS A 347 -14.50 9.82 0.67
C HIS A 347 -14.27 9.82 2.20
N PRO A 348 -14.26 11.01 2.84
CA PRO A 348 -14.02 11.11 4.28
C PRO A 348 -15.06 10.38 5.13
N GLU A 349 -16.25 10.12 4.59
CA GLU A 349 -17.32 9.38 5.26
C GLU A 349 -16.94 7.93 5.63
N TRP A 350 -15.98 7.32 4.91
CA TRP A 350 -15.50 5.97 5.24
C TRP A 350 -14.69 5.94 6.53
N LEU A 351 -14.11 7.09 6.91
CA LEU A 351 -13.29 7.22 8.11
C LEU A 351 -14.14 7.41 9.39
N GLY A 352 -15.45 7.58 9.26
CA GLY A 352 -16.33 7.97 10.36
C GLY A 352 -16.22 9.45 10.71
N ASN A 353 -17.14 9.93 11.55
CA ASN A 353 -17.09 11.31 12.04
C ASN A 353 -15.86 11.48 12.95
N LYS A 354 -15.18 12.62 12.86
CA LYS A 354 -14.26 13.05 13.92
C LYS A 354 -15.12 13.33 15.15
N GLY A 355 -15.18 12.36 16.07
CA GLY A 355 -15.77 12.54 17.40
C GLY A 355 -15.06 13.63 18.17
#